data_AF-A0A075UTS6-F1
#
_entry.id   AF-A0A075UTS6-F1
#
_cell.length_a   1.000
_cell.length_b   1.000
_cell.length_c   1.000
_cell.angle_alpha   90.00
_cell.angle_beta   90.00
_cell.angle_gamma   90.00
#
_symmetry.space_group_name_H-M   'P 1'
#
loop_
_entity.id
_entity.type
_entity.pdbx_description
1 polymer ?
#
loop_
_entity_poly.entity_id
_entity_poly.type
_entity_poly.pdbx_seq_one_letter_code
_entity_poly.pdbx_strand_id
1 'polypeptide(L)'
;MIETMQCAGADFCEELSGSDDTSFARFYEGDPPSRLIHSTENLTLLADMSPLVLGHLLLLPSNHHLSFAQVLSRHQDEVCGLVDDFMPLYRETFGEPLILEHGSSAGQESHACITHAHLHFLPVDGDAVDDLLIGDGLFYRDLDSLGELALAPWPSSAYFLRVYREKVRVYLPTGAQKRQYLRSIVGAVLAIEDPEWDYAVVMRKRDLRETVRMVDYWPGKLSGDEVELSCGE
;
A
#
# COMPACT_ATOMS: atom_id res chain seq x y z
N MET A 1 -18.41 16.02 15.56
CA MET A 1 -18.84 16.28 14.17
C MET A 1 -17.67 15.89 13.30
N ILE A 2 -17.76 14.73 12.65
CA ILE A 2 -16.77 14.31 11.65
C ILE A 2 -17.13 15.09 10.41
N GLU A 3 -16.36 16.13 10.09
CA GLU A 3 -16.45 16.80 8.80
C GLU A 3 -16.12 15.74 7.75
N THR A 4 -17.15 15.30 7.03
CA THR A 4 -17.03 14.53 5.80
C THR A 4 -16.33 15.40 4.78
N MET A 5 -15.00 15.34 4.77
CA MET A 5 -14.18 15.84 3.69
C MET A 5 -14.63 15.09 2.42
N GLN A 6 -15.42 15.76 1.58
CA GLN A 6 -15.88 15.20 0.31
C GLN A 6 -14.67 14.98 -0.60
N CYS A 7 -14.25 13.71 -0.71
CA CYS A 7 -13.15 13.23 -1.55
C CYS A 7 -13.61 13.05 -3.01
N ALA A 8 -14.17 14.09 -3.62
CA ALA A 8 -14.55 14.02 -5.03
C ALA A 8 -13.29 13.86 -5.91
N GLY A 9 -13.18 12.75 -6.66
CA GLY A 9 -12.09 12.51 -7.61
C GLY A 9 -10.84 11.79 -7.06
N ALA A 10 -10.91 11.18 -5.87
CA ALA A 10 -9.86 10.26 -5.41
C ALA A 10 -10.25 8.82 -5.80
N ASP A 11 -9.51 8.21 -6.74
CA ASP A 11 -9.80 6.87 -7.30
C ASP A 11 -10.12 5.83 -6.22
N PHE A 12 -9.36 5.82 -5.12
CA PHE A 12 -9.59 4.89 -4.01
C PHE A 12 -10.88 5.17 -3.22
N CYS A 13 -11.22 6.43 -2.97
CA CYS A 13 -12.46 6.76 -2.24
C CYS A 13 -13.69 6.35 -3.06
N GLU A 14 -13.64 6.54 -4.38
CA GLU A 14 -14.72 6.12 -5.28
C GLU A 14 -14.84 4.60 -5.33
N GLU A 15 -13.72 3.88 -5.40
CA GLU A 15 -13.72 2.40 -5.38
C GLU A 15 -14.21 1.83 -4.05
N LEU A 16 -13.74 2.36 -2.91
CA LEU A 16 -14.20 1.95 -1.58
C LEU A 16 -15.67 2.28 -1.32
N SER A 17 -16.24 3.27 -2.02
CA SER A 17 -17.66 3.60 -1.94
C SER A 17 -18.57 2.61 -2.69
N GLY A 18 -17.99 1.66 -3.44
CA GLY A 18 -18.73 0.69 -4.26
C GLY A 18 -19.24 1.26 -5.58
N SER A 19 -18.58 2.30 -6.13
CA SER A 19 -18.91 2.83 -7.44
C SER A 19 -18.61 1.81 -8.55
N ASP A 20 -19.55 1.61 -9.47
CA ASP A 20 -19.35 0.77 -10.67
C ASP A 20 -18.48 1.46 -11.73
N ASP A 21 -18.31 2.77 -11.66
CA ASP A 21 -17.59 3.59 -12.64
C ASP A 21 -16.24 4.06 -12.11
N THR A 22 -15.38 3.11 -11.76
CA THR A 22 -14.02 3.37 -11.27
C THR A 22 -12.99 3.31 -12.40
N SER A 23 -11.84 3.96 -12.20
CA SER A 23 -10.68 3.80 -13.08
C SER A 23 -10.33 2.31 -13.30
N PHE A 24 -10.39 1.49 -12.24
CA PHE A 24 -10.18 0.05 -12.35
C PHE A 24 -11.18 -0.64 -13.29
N ALA A 25 -12.48 -0.43 -13.08
CA ALA A 25 -13.53 -1.04 -13.91
C ALA A 25 -13.37 -0.68 -15.40
N ARG A 26 -13.04 0.59 -15.69
CA ARG A 26 -12.78 1.07 -17.06
C ARG A 26 -11.56 0.41 -17.70
N PHE A 27 -10.48 0.21 -16.94
CA PHE A 27 -9.24 -0.37 -17.49
C PHE A 27 -9.30 -1.88 -17.64
N TYR A 28 -9.97 -2.59 -16.74
CA TYR A 28 -9.96 -4.06 -16.70
C TYR A 28 -11.18 -4.71 -17.35
N GLU A 29 -12.22 -3.94 -17.68
CA GLU A 29 -13.39 -4.41 -18.42
C GLU A 29 -14.02 -5.68 -17.81
N GLY A 30 -13.97 -5.80 -16.48
CA GLY A 30 -14.50 -6.93 -15.71
C GLY A 30 -13.60 -8.17 -15.60
N ASP A 31 -12.36 -8.13 -16.08
CA ASP A 31 -11.39 -9.24 -15.96
C ASP A 31 -10.05 -8.79 -15.34
N PRO A 32 -9.83 -8.97 -14.02
CA PRO A 32 -10.70 -9.70 -13.09
C PRO A 32 -11.92 -8.87 -12.64
N PRO A 33 -12.98 -9.51 -12.09
CA PRO A 33 -14.19 -8.81 -11.67
C PRO A 33 -13.95 -7.89 -10.46
N SER A 34 -12.92 -8.17 -9.67
CA SER A 34 -12.47 -7.35 -8.55
C SER A 34 -10.97 -7.53 -8.34
N ARG A 35 -10.35 -6.52 -7.71
CA ARG A 35 -8.98 -6.58 -7.19
C ARG A 35 -8.92 -6.68 -5.66
N LEU A 36 -10.08 -6.85 -5.02
CA LEU A 36 -10.20 -7.06 -3.59
C LEU A 36 -9.66 -8.44 -3.19
N ILE A 37 -8.78 -8.46 -2.18
CA ILE A 37 -8.21 -9.68 -1.62
C ILE A 37 -8.86 -9.96 -0.26
N HIS A 38 -8.91 -8.97 0.63
CA HIS A 38 -9.50 -9.14 1.95
C HIS A 38 -9.92 -7.79 2.53
N SER A 39 -10.92 -7.78 3.40
CA SER A 39 -11.34 -6.60 4.15
C SER A 39 -11.66 -6.97 5.59
N THR A 40 -11.32 -6.06 6.49
CA THR A 40 -11.74 -6.08 7.90
C THR A 40 -12.76 -4.96 8.13
N GLU A 41 -12.98 -4.57 9.38
CA GLU A 41 -13.86 -3.44 9.70
C GLU A 41 -13.32 -2.12 9.14
N ASN A 42 -12.03 -1.83 9.34
CA ASN A 42 -11.43 -0.54 8.99
C ASN A 42 -10.35 -0.64 7.91
N LEU A 43 -10.01 -1.82 7.40
CA LEU A 43 -8.95 -2.02 6.42
C LEU A 43 -9.41 -2.81 5.20
N THR A 44 -8.77 -2.55 4.07
CA THR A 44 -8.99 -3.23 2.81
C THR A 44 -7.66 -3.51 2.12
N LEU A 45 -7.43 -4.78 1.76
CA LEU A 45 -6.26 -5.27 1.02
C LEU A 45 -6.64 -5.52 -0.44
N LEU A 46 -5.96 -4.84 -1.36
CA LEU A 46 -6.19 -4.89 -2.80
C LEU A 46 -4.92 -5.30 -3.56
N ALA A 47 -5.07 -5.83 -4.77
CA ALA A 47 -3.99 -5.78 -5.77
C ALA A 47 -3.86 -4.36 -6.35
N ASP A 48 -2.63 -3.89 -6.59
CA ASP A 48 -2.42 -2.60 -7.26
C ASP A 48 -2.95 -2.67 -8.71
N MET A 49 -3.71 -1.66 -9.15
CA MET A 49 -4.32 -1.61 -10.49
C MET A 49 -3.28 -1.44 -11.61
N SER A 50 -2.13 -0.84 -11.30
CA SER A 50 -0.94 -0.76 -12.17
C SER A 50 0.27 -1.26 -11.38
N PRO A 51 0.40 -2.60 -11.24
CA PRO A 51 1.49 -3.19 -10.49
C PRO A 51 2.84 -2.84 -11.15
N LEU A 52 3.87 -2.60 -10.34
CA LEU A 52 5.24 -2.43 -10.84
C LEU A 52 5.92 -3.80 -11.06
N VAL A 53 5.46 -4.80 -10.33
CA VAL A 53 5.95 -6.18 -10.34
C VAL A 53 4.82 -7.10 -9.88
N LEU A 54 4.91 -8.39 -10.23
CA LEU A 54 4.03 -9.43 -9.70
C LEU A 54 4.02 -9.40 -8.15
N GLY A 55 2.84 -9.45 -7.54
CA GLY A 55 2.69 -9.36 -6.08
C GLY A 55 2.65 -7.94 -5.52
N HIS A 56 2.49 -6.91 -6.36
CA HIS A 56 2.29 -5.55 -5.87
C HIS A 56 0.88 -5.36 -5.28
N LEU A 57 0.78 -5.30 -3.96
CA LEU A 57 -0.46 -5.15 -3.20
C LEU A 57 -0.54 -3.80 -2.50
N LEU A 58 -1.76 -3.41 -2.14
CA LEU A 58 -2.08 -2.19 -1.41
C LEU A 58 -2.92 -2.52 -0.18
N LEU A 59 -2.49 -2.08 1.01
CA LEU A 59 -3.35 -2.05 2.19
C LEU A 59 -3.82 -0.61 2.42
N LEU A 60 -5.13 -0.39 2.54
CA LEU A 60 -5.74 0.92 2.69
C LEU A 60 -6.71 0.91 3.87
N PRO A 61 -6.91 2.04 4.58
CA PRO A 61 -8.06 2.17 5.47
C PRO A 61 -9.35 2.28 4.65
N SER A 62 -10.45 1.74 5.16
CA SER A 62 -11.78 1.85 4.55
C SER A 62 -12.30 3.29 4.60
N ASN A 63 -11.90 4.05 5.62
CA ASN A 63 -12.20 5.47 5.77
C ASN A 63 -11.04 6.34 5.28
N HIS A 64 -11.35 7.59 4.93
CA HIS A 64 -10.33 8.50 4.42
C HIS A 64 -9.35 8.95 5.52
N HIS A 65 -8.08 8.59 5.35
CA HIS A 65 -6.94 9.05 6.14
C HIS A 65 -5.82 9.51 5.19
N LEU A 66 -4.94 10.40 5.64
CA LEU A 66 -3.83 10.92 4.82
C LEU A 66 -2.55 10.10 4.93
N SER A 67 -2.43 9.28 5.98
CA SER A 67 -1.27 8.43 6.23
C SER A 67 -1.60 7.30 7.20
N PHE A 68 -0.83 6.21 7.14
CA PHE A 68 -0.91 5.10 8.07
C PHE A 68 -0.47 5.50 9.48
N ALA A 69 0.31 6.57 9.66
CA ALA A 69 0.48 7.18 10.98
C ALA A 69 -0.85 7.60 11.61
N GLN A 70 -1.77 8.17 10.83
CA GLN A 70 -3.12 8.51 11.30
C GLN A 70 -4.00 7.28 11.53
N VAL A 71 -3.87 6.25 10.70
CA VAL A 71 -4.61 4.99 10.84
C VAL A 71 -4.15 4.26 12.11
N LEU A 72 -2.84 4.06 12.27
CA LEU A 72 -2.21 3.42 13.42
C LEU A 72 -2.56 4.15 14.73
N SER A 73 -2.63 5.48 14.74
CA SER A 73 -3.04 6.22 15.96
C SER A 73 -4.47 5.92 16.45
N ARG A 74 -5.29 5.27 15.63
CA ARG A 74 -6.70 4.93 15.94
C ARG A 74 -6.98 3.44 15.94
N HIS A 75 -6.33 2.69 15.04
CA HIS A 75 -6.63 1.29 14.72
C HIS A 75 -5.37 0.42 14.78
N GLN A 76 -4.44 0.72 15.72
CA GLN A 76 -3.14 0.06 15.79
C GLN A 76 -3.24 -1.46 15.81
N ASP A 77 -4.05 -2.02 16.71
CA ASP A 77 -4.16 -3.47 16.89
C ASP A 77 -4.70 -4.17 15.64
N GLU A 78 -5.65 -3.55 14.93
CA GLU A 78 -6.21 -4.09 13.69
C GLU A 78 -5.19 -4.05 12.54
N VAL A 79 -4.43 -2.96 12.41
CA VAL A 79 -3.37 -2.84 11.39
C VAL A 79 -2.27 -3.86 11.65
N CYS A 80 -1.77 -3.92 12.90
CA CYS A 80 -0.72 -4.86 13.27
C CYS A 80 -1.19 -6.31 13.10
N GLY A 81 -2.38 -6.66 13.59
CA GLY A 81 -2.95 -8.00 13.48
C GLY A 81 -3.10 -8.43 12.02
N LEU A 82 -3.71 -7.61 11.17
CA LEU A 82 -3.87 -7.95 9.76
C LEU A 82 -2.52 -8.11 9.06
N VAL A 83 -1.56 -7.21 9.29
CA VAL A 83 -0.20 -7.30 8.72
C VAL A 83 0.48 -8.60 9.16
N ASP A 84 0.43 -8.93 10.45
CA ASP A 84 1.02 -10.15 11.00
C ASP A 84 0.38 -11.41 10.40
N ASP A 85 -0.93 -11.40 10.15
CA ASP A 85 -1.65 -12.53 9.56
C ASP A 85 -1.31 -12.74 8.08
N PHE A 86 -1.19 -11.66 7.29
CA PHE A 86 -0.96 -11.78 5.84
C PHE A 86 0.52 -11.82 5.43
N MET A 87 1.46 -11.35 6.26
CA MET A 87 2.90 -11.40 5.94
C MET A 87 3.44 -12.81 5.64
N PRO A 88 3.09 -13.87 6.40
CA PRO A 88 3.51 -15.22 6.08
C PRO A 88 3.01 -15.67 4.70
N LEU A 89 1.74 -15.40 4.37
CA LEU A 89 1.14 -15.73 3.07
C LEU A 89 1.83 -14.99 1.93
N TYR A 90 2.15 -13.70 2.14
CA TYR A 90 2.88 -12.90 1.17
C TYR A 90 4.25 -13.49 0.90
N ARG A 91 5.01 -13.85 1.95
CA ARG A 91 6.35 -14.44 1.81
C ARG A 91 6.33 -15.77 1.08
N GLU A 92 5.34 -16.61 1.37
CA GLU A 92 5.14 -17.89 0.67
C GLU A 92 4.84 -17.68 -0.82
N THR A 93 4.02 -16.68 -1.15
CA THR A 93 3.49 -16.48 -2.51
C THR A 93 4.44 -15.68 -3.41
N PHE A 94 5.05 -14.62 -2.89
CA PHE A 94 5.80 -13.62 -3.66
C PHE A 94 7.24 -13.41 -3.17
N GLY A 95 7.59 -13.88 -1.96
CA GLY A 95 8.89 -13.66 -1.34
C GLY A 95 8.93 -12.48 -0.36
N GLU A 96 10.12 -12.03 0.02
CA GLU A 96 10.29 -11.00 1.07
C GLU A 96 9.66 -9.66 0.65
N PRO A 97 8.69 -9.13 1.42
CA PRO A 97 8.03 -7.87 1.08
C PRO A 97 8.91 -6.65 1.44
N LEU A 98 8.95 -5.70 0.54
CA LEU A 98 9.22 -4.30 0.82
C LEU A 98 7.88 -3.57 1.03
N ILE A 99 7.75 -2.87 2.15
CA ILE A 99 6.60 -2.02 2.45
C ILE A 99 6.99 -0.55 2.25
N LEU A 100 6.18 0.19 1.49
CA LEU A 100 6.40 1.61 1.25
C LEU A 100 5.12 2.42 1.49
N GLU A 101 5.29 3.65 1.96
CA GLU A 101 4.19 4.63 2.04
C GLU A 101 4.72 6.02 1.72
N HIS A 102 3.92 6.81 0.99
CA HIS A 102 4.01 8.27 1.05
C HIS A 102 2.97 8.78 2.04
N GLY A 103 3.37 8.98 3.30
CA GLY A 103 2.52 9.56 4.32
C GLY A 103 2.36 11.06 4.12
N SER A 104 1.12 11.52 4.00
CA SER A 104 0.77 12.93 3.85
C SER A 104 0.17 13.50 5.16
N SER A 105 0.17 14.82 5.28
CA SER A 105 -0.49 15.54 6.38
C SER A 105 -1.25 16.78 5.87
N ALA A 106 -2.20 17.26 6.66
CA ALA A 106 -2.96 18.46 6.32
C ALA A 106 -2.03 19.67 6.14
N GLY A 107 -2.30 20.51 5.12
CA GLY A 107 -1.52 21.73 4.84
C GLY A 107 -0.36 21.57 3.86
N GLN A 108 -0.08 20.35 3.36
CA GLN A 108 0.82 20.15 2.22
C GLN A 108 0.03 20.36 0.92
N GLU A 109 -0.10 21.62 0.49
CA GLU A 109 -0.76 22.00 -0.76
C GLU A 109 0.10 21.60 -1.96
N SER A 110 -0.04 20.35 -2.41
CA SER A 110 0.23 19.98 -3.79
C SER A 110 -1.13 19.85 -4.49
N HIS A 111 -1.38 20.73 -5.46
CA HIS A 111 -2.64 20.97 -6.15
C HIS A 111 -3.21 19.81 -7.01
N ALA A 112 -3.13 18.56 -6.56
CA ALA A 112 -3.94 17.45 -7.08
C ALA A 112 -4.01 16.30 -6.06
N CYS A 113 -5.17 16.19 -5.43
CA CYS A 113 -5.66 15.11 -4.58
C CYS A 113 -5.00 14.98 -3.20
N ILE A 114 -5.80 15.34 -2.20
CA ILE A 114 -5.77 14.75 -0.86
C ILE A 114 -5.61 13.23 -1.04
N THR A 115 -4.43 12.69 -0.72
CA THR A 115 -4.09 11.28 -0.99
C THR A 115 -4.66 10.39 0.10
N HIS A 116 -5.52 9.45 -0.27
CA HIS A 116 -5.97 8.39 0.64
C HIS A 116 -4.79 7.49 1.00
N ALA A 117 -4.59 7.22 2.29
CA ALA A 117 -3.46 6.45 2.79
C ALA A 117 -3.42 5.04 2.20
N HIS A 118 -2.24 4.56 1.83
CA HIS A 118 -2.05 3.18 1.37
C HIS A 118 -0.61 2.72 1.57
N LEU A 119 -0.45 1.55 2.17
CA LEU A 119 0.83 0.85 2.20
C LEU A 119 0.97 0.01 0.93
N HIS A 120 2.06 0.21 0.21
CA HIS A 120 2.46 -0.67 -0.87
C HIS A 120 3.22 -1.88 -0.32
N PHE A 121 2.94 -3.08 -0.82
CA PHE A 121 3.71 -4.30 -0.57
C PHE A 121 4.19 -4.85 -1.90
N LEU A 122 5.51 -5.00 -2.07
CA LEU A 122 6.13 -5.44 -3.33
C LEU A 122 7.38 -6.28 -3.05
N PRO A 123 7.65 -7.36 -3.83
CA PRO A 123 8.82 -8.22 -3.62
C PRO A 123 10.06 -7.61 -4.29
N VAL A 124 10.54 -6.50 -3.74
CA VAL A 124 11.68 -5.73 -4.27
C VAL A 124 12.75 -5.59 -3.19
N ASP A 125 14.01 -5.50 -3.61
CA ASP A 125 15.13 -5.29 -2.70
C ASP A 125 15.04 -3.91 -2.05
N GLY A 126 14.65 -3.89 -0.77
CA GLY A 126 14.55 -2.68 0.02
C GLY A 126 15.90 -2.03 0.33
N ASP A 127 17.02 -2.74 0.24
CA ASP A 127 18.35 -2.16 0.46
C ASP A 127 18.76 -1.33 -0.76
N ALA A 128 18.45 -1.78 -1.98
CA ALA A 128 18.64 -0.98 -3.20
C ALA A 128 17.75 0.28 -3.25
N VAL A 129 16.54 0.20 -2.67
CA VAL A 129 15.68 1.38 -2.50
C VAL A 129 16.30 2.38 -1.53
N ASP A 130 16.88 1.92 -0.42
CA ASP A 130 17.59 2.78 0.53
C ASP A 130 18.75 3.53 -0.15
N ASP A 131 19.55 2.84 -0.96
CA ASP A 131 20.68 3.45 -1.69
C ASP A 131 20.23 4.62 -2.57
N LEU A 132 19.10 4.49 -3.27
CA LEU A 132 18.57 5.55 -4.11
C LEU A 132 17.98 6.72 -3.31
N LEU A 133 17.22 6.44 -2.24
CA LEU A 133 16.67 7.49 -1.37
C LEU A 133 17.78 8.30 -0.70
N ILE A 134 18.83 7.63 -0.23
CA ILE A 134 20.02 8.28 0.34
C ILE A 134 20.80 9.03 -0.74
N GLY A 135 20.93 8.46 -1.93
CA GLY A 135 21.57 9.09 -3.09
C GLY A 135 20.89 10.40 -3.51
N ASP A 136 19.57 10.48 -3.37
CA ASP A 136 18.77 11.69 -3.57
C ASP A 136 18.87 12.70 -2.41
N GLY A 137 19.64 12.38 -1.37
CA GLY A 137 19.94 13.26 -0.24
C GLY A 137 18.87 13.29 0.84
N LEU A 138 17.98 12.28 0.92
CA LEU A 138 16.96 12.22 1.96
C LEU A 138 17.59 11.76 3.28
N PHE A 139 17.30 12.52 4.34
CA PHE A 139 17.62 12.09 5.71
C PHE A 139 16.56 11.08 6.18
N TYR A 140 16.98 10.13 7.01
CA TYR A 140 16.08 9.15 7.60
C TYR A 140 16.21 9.05 9.11
N ARG A 141 15.19 8.45 9.72
CA ARG A 141 15.17 7.96 11.10
C ARG A 141 14.72 6.52 11.09
N ASP A 142 15.43 5.68 11.84
CA ASP A 142 14.97 4.32 12.11
C ASP A 142 13.99 4.35 13.29
N LEU A 143 12.98 3.49 13.23
CA LEU A 143 12.00 3.25 14.29
C LEU A 143 12.15 1.81 14.79
N ASP A 144 11.83 1.53 16.05
CA ASP A 144 11.90 0.17 16.59
C ASP A 144 10.74 -0.71 16.09
N SER A 145 9.62 -0.10 15.70
CA SER A 145 8.45 -0.80 15.17
C SER A 145 7.58 0.07 14.28
N LEU A 146 6.71 -0.55 13.48
CA LEU A 146 5.72 0.17 12.66
C LEU A 146 4.76 0.98 13.53
N GLY A 147 4.42 0.48 14.72
CA GLY A 147 3.51 1.13 15.67
C GLY A 147 4.00 2.51 16.14
N GLU A 148 5.30 2.80 16.08
CA GLU A 148 5.82 4.13 16.42
C GLU A 148 5.31 5.25 15.49
N LEU A 149 4.85 4.92 14.28
CA LEU A 149 4.18 5.91 13.41
C LEU A 149 2.90 6.47 14.04
N ALA A 150 2.28 5.80 15.01
CA ALA A 150 1.14 6.35 15.75
C ALA A 150 1.52 7.57 16.60
N LEU A 151 2.80 7.74 16.92
CA LEU A 151 3.31 8.76 17.85
C LEU A 151 3.70 10.04 17.12
N ALA A 152 3.65 11.17 17.84
CA ALA A 152 4.14 12.44 17.31
C ALA A 152 5.63 12.34 16.93
N PRO A 153 6.06 12.93 15.80
CA PRO A 153 5.32 13.91 15.00
C PRO A 153 4.56 13.32 13.80
N TRP A 154 4.57 12.00 13.61
CA TRP A 154 4.24 11.35 12.33
C TRP A 154 2.79 11.54 11.86
N PRO A 155 1.75 11.48 12.72
CA PRO A 155 0.36 11.70 12.28
C PRO A 155 0.11 13.09 11.67
N SER A 156 1.02 14.05 11.93
CA SER A 156 0.95 15.43 11.48
C SER A 156 2.10 15.83 10.55
N SER A 157 2.91 14.87 10.07
CA SER A 157 4.08 15.13 9.24
C SER A 157 3.99 14.40 7.90
N ALA A 158 4.58 14.99 6.86
CA ALA A 158 4.84 14.27 5.62
C ALA A 158 6.08 13.37 5.79
N TYR A 159 6.02 12.16 5.25
CA TYR A 159 7.12 11.21 5.33
C TYR A 159 7.11 10.18 4.20
N PHE A 160 8.24 9.51 3.98
CA PHE A 160 8.29 8.26 3.22
C PHE A 160 8.63 7.10 4.15
N LEU A 161 7.73 6.13 4.27
CA LEU A 161 7.96 4.91 5.03
C LEU A 161 8.67 3.89 4.15
N ARG A 162 9.61 3.17 4.75
CA ARG A 162 10.24 1.96 4.22
C ARG A 162 10.32 0.91 5.31
N VAL A 163 9.72 -0.26 5.09
CA VAL A 163 9.90 -1.44 5.94
C VAL A 163 10.44 -2.60 5.10
N TYR A 164 11.55 -3.19 5.52
CA TYR A 164 12.12 -4.36 4.85
C TYR A 164 12.98 -5.16 5.83
N ARG A 165 12.74 -6.48 5.92
CA ARG A 165 13.40 -7.38 6.88
C ARG A 165 13.40 -6.82 8.30
N GLU A 166 12.19 -6.48 8.79
CA GLU A 166 11.92 -5.94 10.13
C GLU A 166 12.49 -4.53 10.40
N LYS A 167 13.34 -3.97 9.52
CA LYS A 167 13.84 -2.60 9.67
C LYS A 167 12.79 -1.60 9.22
N VAL A 168 12.30 -0.80 10.16
CA VAL A 168 11.37 0.30 9.91
C VAL A 168 12.15 1.61 9.81
N ARG A 169 12.03 2.29 8.68
CA ARG A 169 12.72 3.54 8.41
C ARG A 169 11.76 4.57 7.85
N VAL A 170 11.90 5.80 8.31
CA VAL A 170 11.15 6.96 7.84
C VAL A 170 12.10 7.97 7.25
N TYR A 171 11.95 8.26 5.97
CA TYR A 171 12.68 9.31 5.27
C TYR A 171 11.91 10.63 5.32
N LEU A 172 12.65 11.73 5.43
CA LEU A 172 12.11 13.09 5.50
C LEU A 172 12.08 13.72 4.10
N PRO A 173 10.88 14.00 3.54
CA PRO A 173 10.76 14.67 2.27
C PRO A 173 11.40 16.06 2.32
N THR A 174 12.04 16.45 1.22
CA THR A 174 12.65 17.78 1.08
C THR A 174 11.74 18.76 0.32
N GLY A 175 10.63 18.26 -0.24
CA GLY A 175 9.73 19.02 -1.11
C GLY A 175 10.18 19.08 -2.57
N ALA A 176 11.37 18.56 -2.89
CA ALA A 176 11.87 18.46 -4.26
C ALA A 176 11.40 17.18 -4.99
N GLN A 177 10.80 16.23 -4.26
CA GLN A 177 10.36 14.95 -4.79
C GLN A 177 9.18 15.12 -5.75
N LYS A 178 9.26 14.43 -6.90
CA LYS A 178 8.20 14.42 -7.91
C LYS A 178 6.94 13.66 -7.44
N ARG A 179 5.82 13.87 -8.14
CA ARG A 179 4.62 13.03 -7.93
C ARG A 179 4.98 11.55 -8.14
N GLN A 180 4.39 10.67 -7.35
CA GLN A 180 4.67 9.23 -7.37
C GLN A 180 6.17 8.88 -7.18
N TYR A 181 6.90 9.69 -6.41
CA TYR A 181 8.35 9.52 -6.19
C TYR A 181 8.75 8.10 -5.80
N LEU A 182 8.11 7.49 -4.80
CA LEU A 182 8.46 6.13 -4.36
C LEU A 182 8.27 5.07 -5.45
N ARG A 183 7.21 5.18 -6.28
CA ARG A 183 7.03 4.32 -7.44
C ARG A 183 8.17 4.49 -8.45
N SER A 184 8.66 5.71 -8.65
CA SER A 184 9.80 5.95 -9.54
C SER A 184 11.11 5.39 -9.01
N ILE A 185 11.33 5.39 -7.69
CA ILE A 185 12.49 4.77 -7.05
C ILE A 185 12.44 3.26 -7.23
N VAL A 186 11.28 2.64 -6.95
CA VAL A 186 11.07 1.21 -7.19
C VAL A 186 11.24 0.87 -8.67
N GLY A 187 10.71 1.70 -9.57
CA GLY A 187 10.88 1.55 -11.01
C GLY A 187 12.36 1.49 -11.40
N ALA A 188 13.19 2.39 -10.86
CA ALA A 188 14.63 2.38 -11.09
C ALA A 188 15.31 1.09 -10.58
N VAL A 189 14.95 0.60 -9.39
CA VAL A 189 15.45 -0.68 -8.85
C VAL A 189 15.07 -1.85 -9.76
N LEU A 190 13.87 -1.83 -10.33
CA LEU A 190 13.36 -2.84 -11.26
C LEU A 190 13.82 -2.65 -12.71
N ALA A 191 14.67 -1.65 -12.99
CA ALA A 191 15.09 -1.26 -14.33
C ALA A 191 13.91 -0.97 -15.29
N ILE A 192 12.82 -0.41 -14.77
CA ILE A 192 11.68 0.10 -15.54
C ILE A 192 12.03 1.52 -16.03
N GLU A 193 11.94 1.73 -17.34
CA GLU A 193 12.27 3.02 -17.96
C GLU A 193 11.28 4.13 -17.55
N ASP A 194 11.74 5.37 -17.50
CA ASP A 194 10.87 6.53 -17.29
C ASP A 194 10.09 6.84 -18.59
N PRO A 195 8.77 7.04 -18.56
CA PRO A 195 7.86 7.10 -17.41
C PRO A 195 7.01 5.81 -17.20
N GLU A 196 7.47 4.63 -17.61
CA GLU A 196 6.67 3.38 -17.56
C GLU A 196 6.32 2.89 -16.14
N TRP A 197 6.95 3.45 -15.11
CA TRP A 197 6.61 3.20 -13.70
C TRP A 197 5.36 3.99 -13.24
N ASP A 198 4.96 5.03 -13.98
CA ASP A 198 3.79 5.85 -13.68
C ASP A 198 2.51 5.04 -13.97
N TYR A 199 1.64 4.91 -12.96
CA TYR A 199 0.40 4.14 -13.10
C TYR A 199 -0.54 4.70 -14.18
N ALA A 200 -0.44 6.00 -14.47
CA ALA A 200 -1.27 6.67 -15.48
C ALA A 200 -0.78 6.43 -16.91
N VAL A 201 0.45 5.94 -17.09
CA VAL A 201 1.07 5.75 -18.42
C VAL A 201 0.95 4.29 -18.87
N VAL A 202 1.33 3.34 -18.01
CA VAL A 202 1.38 1.91 -18.37
C VAL A 202 0.54 1.08 -17.42
N MET A 203 -0.27 0.17 -17.99
CA MET A 203 -1.05 -0.81 -17.25
C MET A 203 -0.49 -2.22 -17.48
N ARG A 204 0.08 -2.82 -16.44
CA ARG A 204 0.62 -4.19 -16.47
C ARG A 204 -0.48 -5.22 -16.14
N LYS A 205 -1.50 -5.30 -17.00
CA LYS A 205 -2.70 -6.14 -16.78
C LYS A 205 -2.38 -7.62 -16.47
N ARG A 206 -1.33 -8.16 -17.11
CA ARG A 206 -0.88 -9.54 -16.88
C ARG A 206 -0.47 -9.76 -15.42
N ASP A 207 0.31 -8.84 -14.87
CA ASP A 207 0.82 -8.96 -13.50
C ASP A 207 -0.31 -8.82 -12.48
N LEU A 208 -1.30 -7.94 -12.72
CA LEU A 208 -2.48 -7.86 -11.87
C LEU A 208 -3.27 -9.17 -11.89
N ARG A 209 -3.60 -9.66 -13.08
CA ARG A 209 -4.39 -10.89 -13.24
C ARG A 209 -3.71 -12.09 -12.59
N GLU A 210 -2.40 -12.20 -12.76
CA GLU A 210 -1.63 -13.28 -12.14
C GLU A 210 -1.55 -13.10 -10.62
N THR A 211 -1.35 -11.87 -10.13
CA THR A 211 -1.39 -11.58 -8.69
C THR A 211 -2.73 -12.00 -8.07
N VAL A 212 -3.85 -11.59 -8.68
CA VAL A 212 -5.21 -11.96 -8.20
C VAL A 212 -5.41 -13.47 -8.19
N ARG A 213 -4.92 -14.20 -9.20
CA ARG A 213 -4.99 -15.68 -9.21
C ARG A 213 -4.15 -16.31 -8.10
N MET A 214 -2.95 -15.78 -7.85
CA MET A 214 -2.04 -16.33 -6.84
C MET A 214 -2.54 -16.11 -5.42
N VAL A 215 -3.35 -15.07 -5.16
CA VAL A 215 -3.89 -14.75 -3.83
C VAL A 215 -5.33 -15.20 -3.61
N ASP A 216 -5.96 -15.88 -4.58
CA ASP A 216 -7.38 -16.27 -4.53
C ASP A 216 -7.73 -17.15 -3.30
N TYR A 217 -6.75 -17.87 -2.75
CA TYR A 217 -6.92 -18.71 -1.56
C TYR A 217 -6.74 -17.97 -0.22
N TRP A 218 -6.22 -16.74 -0.24
CA TRP A 218 -5.90 -15.97 0.97
C TRP A 218 -7.14 -15.61 1.81
N PRO A 219 -8.31 -15.23 1.25
CA PRO A 219 -9.48 -14.89 2.06
C PRO A 219 -9.84 -16.00 3.06
N GLY A 220 -9.78 -17.27 2.64
CA GLY A 220 -10.07 -18.41 3.52
C GLY A 220 -9.06 -18.59 4.66
N LYS A 221 -7.82 -18.13 4.49
CA LYS A 221 -6.79 -18.16 5.54
C LYS A 221 -6.88 -16.97 6.49
N LEU A 222 -7.18 -15.78 5.96
CA LEU A 222 -7.29 -14.54 6.74
C LEU A 222 -8.60 -14.46 7.54
N SER A 223 -9.63 -15.20 7.15
CA SER A 223 -10.91 -15.21 7.87
C SER A 223 -10.93 -16.12 9.11
N GLY A 224 -9.81 -16.83 9.40
CA GLY A 224 -9.73 -17.74 10.54
C GLY A 224 -10.46 -19.08 10.37
N ASP A 225 -10.89 -19.44 9.15
CA ASP A 225 -11.40 -20.77 8.86
C ASP A 225 -10.23 -21.76 8.82
N GLU A 226 -9.77 -22.17 10.01
CA GLU A 226 -9.13 -23.47 10.16
C GLU A 226 -10.15 -24.51 9.70
N VAL A 227 -9.92 -25.08 8.51
CA VAL A 227 -10.55 -26.33 8.12
C VAL A 227 -10.23 -27.33 9.23
N GLU A 228 -11.22 -27.59 10.09
CA GLU A 228 -11.20 -28.75 10.98
C GLU A 228 -10.97 -29.97 10.11
N LEU A 229 -9.73 -30.46 10.10
CA LEU A 229 -9.41 -31.80 9.67
C LEU A 229 -10.07 -32.74 10.67
N SER A 230 -11.32 -33.12 10.36
CA SER A 230 -11.97 -34.26 10.99
C SER A 230 -11.19 -35.52 10.58
N CYS A 231 -10.18 -35.89 11.37
CA CYS A 231 -9.76 -37.28 11.44
C CYS A 231 -10.79 -37.99 12.33
N GLY A 232 -11.81 -38.54 11.67
CA GLY A 232 -12.80 -39.41 12.28
C GLY A 232 -12.19 -40.69 12.85
N GLU A 233 -12.87 -41.16 13.90
CA GLU A 233 -12.93 -42.50 14.53
C GLU A 233 -11.69 -43.43 14.51
#